data_AF-A0A933UM74-F1
#
_entry.id   AF-A0A933UM74-F1
#
_cell.length_a   1.000
_cell.length_b   1.000
_cell.length_c   1.000
_cell.angle_alpha   90.00
_cell.angle_beta   90.00
_cell.angle_gamma   90.00
#
_symmetry.space_group_name_H-M   'P 1'
#
loop_
_entity.id
_entity.type
_entity.pdbx_description
1 polymer ?
#
loop_
_entity_poly.entity_id
_entity_poly.type
_entity_poly.pdbx_seq_one_letter_code
_entity_poly.pdbx_strand_id
1 'polypeptide(L)'
;MVLDVKGGSSGTGAGLTTAMVRTLHASVDVRGSRVEAVARSLGEAIRLGVVHDGQRLPPEVQLAELFGVSAVTMREALAVLREQGLIATRRGRGGGTVVRVPVDTREPLHGFSIQDLRDLGDHRSAVSGTAASLAAERGLPDEVRRLEDCVRRLREARTPGDWRRADGELAIAIATTAQSPRLAREEALLLAEVGDLVALDLEPDDLDDLSDRRAEVVRAVGDRLPDRARALAEAYVRRQTERLVRERLRLAPRTAVPPVAGDAVTDRLAGVVADVDAVVTDLEHLGRQYADTVRAAAERPSREALAGLRPAIAELLGRHDPLLKGAGVVVASGLLSDAALWLEWWWRTSRGDTEALRVNLDPSAPDYHDYTTSEYYAAAGRSRLPYATGPYVDFACTNEYTITVVSPVWSQGRFLGAAGADILVAALERLVMPALTSVDRPLALTSHGGRVIAANVPHVLPGQCIDVPPGSRAAAPSSRLWTWLLVDL
;
A
#
# COMPACT_ATOMS: atom_id res chain seq x y z
N MET A 1 22.31 -1.03 20.14
CA MET A 1 22.72 -0.30 21.35
C MET A 1 21.47 -0.04 22.18
N VAL A 2 21.22 -0.89 23.17
CA VAL A 2 20.15 -0.71 24.16
C VAL A 2 20.56 0.48 25.02
N LEU A 3 19.70 1.48 25.19
CA LEU A 3 19.95 2.54 26.16
C LEU A 3 19.74 1.95 27.55
N ASP A 4 20.84 1.59 28.21
CA ASP A 4 20.88 1.16 29.59
C ASP A 4 20.94 2.42 30.48
N VAL A 5 19.80 2.82 31.04
CA VAL A 5 19.75 3.88 32.06
C VAL A 5 19.87 3.21 33.42
N LYS A 6 21.08 3.30 34.01
CA LYS A 6 21.43 2.74 35.31
C LYS A 6 20.44 3.13 36.42
N GLY A 7 19.89 2.12 37.10
CA GLY A 7 19.47 2.23 38.50
C GLY A 7 18.33 1.29 38.94
N GLY A 8 18.68 0.16 39.58
CA GLY A 8 17.78 -0.58 40.49
C GLY A 8 17.21 -1.90 39.98
N SER A 9 17.40 -2.96 40.77
CA SER A 9 17.25 -4.38 40.42
C SER A 9 15.81 -4.92 40.36
N SER A 10 15.68 -6.03 39.63
CA SER A 10 14.64 -7.07 39.66
C SER A 10 13.28 -6.73 39.00
N GLY A 11 13.11 -7.23 37.77
CA GLY A 11 11.83 -7.35 37.09
C GLY A 11 12.02 -7.37 35.58
N THR A 12 11.75 -8.52 34.94
CA THR A 12 11.59 -8.69 33.49
C THR A 12 10.60 -7.67 32.94
N GLY A 13 11.11 -6.52 32.49
CA GLY A 13 10.37 -5.49 31.78
C GLY A 13 10.96 -5.34 30.38
N ALA A 14 10.38 -6.03 29.40
CA ALA A 14 10.69 -5.82 28.00
C ALA A 14 10.27 -4.39 27.60
N GLY A 15 11.22 -3.46 27.54
CA GLY A 15 11.00 -2.09 27.07
C GLY A 15 10.88 -2.02 25.55
N LEU A 16 10.26 -0.93 25.04
CA LEU A 16 10.21 -0.61 23.61
C LEU A 16 11.64 -0.55 23.04
N THR A 17 11.87 -1.15 21.87
CA THR A 17 13.21 -1.08 21.24
C THR A 17 13.51 0.34 20.76
N THR A 18 14.79 0.72 20.72
CA THR A 18 15.25 2.04 20.21
C THR A 18 14.91 2.28 18.73
N ALA A 19 14.53 1.24 17.99
CA ALA A 19 14.00 1.33 16.63
C ALA A 19 12.51 1.72 16.66
N MET A 20 11.68 1.04 17.47
CA MET A 20 10.26 1.36 17.66
C MET A 20 10.04 2.80 18.16
N VAL A 21 10.89 3.27 19.07
CA VAL A 21 10.84 4.65 19.59
C VAL A 21 11.08 5.69 18.48
N ARG A 22 11.94 5.40 17.50
CA ARG A 22 12.22 6.31 16.38
C ARG A 22 11.10 6.34 15.35
N THR A 23 10.44 5.21 15.12
CA THR A 23 9.25 5.14 14.27
C THR A 23 8.08 5.93 14.87
N LEU A 24 7.87 5.81 16.18
CA LEU A 24 6.85 6.58 16.92
C LEU A 24 7.07 8.10 16.86
N HIS A 25 8.33 8.54 16.83
CA HIS A 25 8.71 9.96 16.74
C HIS A 25 8.45 10.58 15.37
N ALA A 26 8.54 9.79 14.30
CA ALA A 26 8.47 10.29 12.93
C ALA A 26 7.07 10.73 12.50
N SER A 27 6.01 10.29 13.20
CA SER A 27 4.61 10.46 12.78
C SER A 27 3.82 11.54 13.52
N VAL A 28 4.47 12.40 14.31
CA VAL A 28 3.77 13.48 15.02
C VAL A 28 3.67 14.72 14.12
N ASP A 29 2.68 14.72 13.23
CA ASP A 29 2.31 15.92 12.46
C ASP A 29 1.57 16.94 13.36
N VAL A 30 1.93 18.23 13.25
CA VAL A 30 1.64 19.31 14.22
C VAL A 30 0.31 20.03 13.93
N ARG A 31 -0.59 19.45 13.13
CA ARG A 31 -1.93 20.01 12.87
C ARG A 31 -3.00 19.23 13.63
N GLY A 32 -3.21 19.61 14.89
CA GLY A 32 -4.23 19.06 15.80
C GLY A 32 -3.87 19.27 17.28
N SER A 33 -4.72 18.82 18.21
CA SER A 33 -4.35 18.79 19.63
C SER A 33 -3.15 17.86 19.84
N ARG A 34 -2.17 18.27 20.64
CA ARG A 34 -1.00 17.42 20.98
C ARG A 34 -1.43 16.07 21.58
N VAL A 35 -2.56 16.03 22.28
CA VAL A 35 -3.17 14.79 22.82
C VAL A 35 -3.60 13.86 21.69
N GLU A 36 -4.32 14.38 20.71
CA GLU A 36 -4.81 13.61 19.56
C GLU A 36 -3.65 13.11 18.70
N ALA A 37 -2.59 13.92 18.55
CA ALA A 37 -1.41 13.51 17.80
C ALA A 37 -0.66 12.35 18.48
N VAL A 38 -0.50 12.39 19.81
CA VAL A 38 0.09 11.30 20.58
C VAL A 38 -0.80 10.05 20.55
N ALA A 39 -2.11 10.21 20.75
CA ALA A 39 -3.06 9.09 20.71
C ALA A 39 -3.10 8.45 19.32
N ARG A 40 -3.08 9.24 18.25
CA ARG A 40 -3.04 8.73 16.87
C ARG A 40 -1.75 7.96 16.60
N SER A 41 -0.59 8.56 16.88
CA SER A 41 0.72 7.92 16.65
C SER A 41 0.87 6.61 17.44
N LEU A 42 0.52 6.61 18.74
CA LEU A 42 0.59 5.40 19.56
C LEU A 42 -0.48 4.37 19.16
N GLY A 43 -1.68 4.82 18.78
CA GLY A 43 -2.76 3.95 18.29
C GLY A 43 -2.46 3.34 16.92
N GLU A 44 -1.83 4.08 16.02
CA GLU A 44 -1.29 3.57 14.75
C GLU A 44 -0.20 2.53 15.01
N ALA A 45 0.75 2.81 15.91
CA ALA A 45 1.77 1.82 16.26
C ALA A 45 1.21 0.55 16.91
N ILE A 46 0.14 0.66 17.69
CA ILE A 46 -0.59 -0.50 18.22
C ILE A 46 -1.29 -1.27 17.08
N ARG A 47 -1.98 -0.56 16.17
CA ARG A 47 -2.70 -1.16 15.03
C ARG A 47 -1.78 -1.75 13.96
N LEU A 48 -0.60 -1.17 13.78
CA LEU A 48 0.46 -1.63 12.88
C LEU A 48 1.30 -2.74 13.53
N GLY A 49 1.00 -3.17 14.77
CA GLY A 49 1.72 -4.27 15.40
C GLY A 49 3.12 -3.93 15.91
N VAL A 50 3.52 -2.65 15.83
CA VAL A 50 4.77 -2.14 16.41
C VAL A 50 4.78 -2.34 17.93
N VAL A 51 3.61 -2.33 18.58
CA VAL A 51 3.41 -2.74 19.98
C VAL A 51 2.33 -3.81 20.03
N HIS A 52 2.68 -5.02 20.46
CA HIS A 52 1.85 -6.20 20.31
C HIS A 52 0.71 -6.30 21.33
N ASP A 53 -0.35 -7.06 21.00
CA ASP A 53 -1.39 -7.43 21.95
C ASP A 53 -0.82 -8.10 23.22
N GLY A 54 -1.36 -7.71 24.38
CA GLY A 54 -0.87 -8.16 25.68
C GLY A 54 0.50 -7.58 26.09
N GLN A 55 1.20 -6.85 25.22
CA GLN A 55 2.45 -6.18 25.58
C GLN A 55 2.16 -5.06 26.58
N ARG A 56 3.02 -4.96 27.59
CA ARG A 56 2.98 -3.88 28.58
C ARG A 56 3.65 -2.64 28.01
N LEU A 57 2.93 -1.52 28.02
CA LEU A 57 3.51 -0.23 27.70
C LEU A 57 4.45 0.24 28.83
N PRO A 58 5.52 1.01 28.50
CA PRO A 58 6.33 1.66 29.53
C PRO A 58 5.49 2.55 30.47
N PRO A 59 5.99 2.85 31.68
CA PRO A 59 5.33 3.77 32.60
C PRO A 59 4.99 5.12 31.93
N GLU A 60 3.87 5.73 32.33
CA GLU A 60 3.36 7.00 31.78
C GLU A 60 4.42 8.10 31.71
N VAL A 61 5.26 8.21 32.75
CA VAL A 61 6.35 9.19 32.83
C VAL A 61 7.41 8.94 31.75
N GLN A 62 7.79 7.68 31.53
CA GLN A 62 8.78 7.31 30.51
C GLN A 62 8.20 7.50 29.10
N LEU A 63 6.93 7.17 28.88
CA LEU A 63 6.27 7.46 27.61
C LEU A 63 6.22 8.97 27.34
N ALA A 64 5.91 9.79 28.34
CA ALA A 64 5.87 11.23 28.19
C ALA A 64 7.23 11.80 27.76
N GLU A 65 8.32 11.33 28.38
CA GLU A 65 9.69 11.67 28.00
C GLU A 65 10.01 11.20 26.57
N LEU A 66 9.65 9.95 26.24
CA LEU A 66 9.87 9.38 24.91
C LEU A 66 9.16 10.16 23.81
N PHE A 67 7.96 10.69 24.05
CA PHE A 67 7.19 11.46 23.06
C PHE A 67 7.46 12.97 23.13
N GLY A 68 8.30 13.44 24.06
CA GLY A 68 8.58 14.87 24.24
C GLY A 68 7.34 15.69 24.66
N VAL A 69 6.42 15.09 25.42
CA VAL A 69 5.18 15.73 25.87
C VAL A 69 5.06 15.77 27.39
N SER A 70 4.14 16.58 27.92
CA SER A 70 3.86 16.59 29.36
C SER A 70 3.21 15.27 29.81
N ALA A 71 3.43 14.87 31.07
CA ALA A 71 2.78 13.69 31.65
C ALA A 71 1.24 13.79 31.60
N VAL A 72 0.69 15.00 31.71
CA VAL A 72 -0.76 15.25 31.59
C VAL A 72 -1.25 14.94 30.17
N THR A 73 -0.54 15.43 29.14
CA THR A 73 -0.85 15.15 27.74
C THR A 73 -0.76 13.66 27.42
N MET A 74 0.25 12.97 27.95
CA MET A 74 0.39 11.52 27.78
C MET A 74 -0.75 10.76 28.46
N ARG A 75 -1.15 11.17 29.67
CA ARG A 75 -2.28 10.55 30.39
C ARG A 75 -3.59 10.68 29.61
N GLU A 76 -3.86 11.86 29.05
CA GLU A 76 -5.04 12.11 28.23
C GLU A 76 -5.01 11.29 26.94
N ALA A 77 -3.86 11.19 26.27
CA ALA A 77 -3.72 10.36 25.08
C ALA A 77 -3.95 8.87 25.38
N LEU A 78 -3.43 8.37 26.50
CA LEU A 78 -3.72 7.02 26.98
C LEU A 78 -5.20 6.85 27.42
N ALA A 79 -5.90 7.91 27.80
CA ALA A 79 -7.35 7.82 28.08
C ALA A 79 -8.13 7.60 26.78
N VAL A 80 -7.82 8.35 25.72
CA VAL A 80 -8.40 8.17 24.37
C VAL A 80 -8.18 6.74 23.87
N LEU A 81 -6.97 6.21 24.00
CA LEU A 81 -6.67 4.83 23.57
C LEU A 81 -7.40 3.76 24.40
N ARG A 82 -7.67 4.02 25.70
CA ARG A 82 -8.50 3.12 26.53
C ARG A 82 -9.95 3.15 26.08
N GLU A 83 -10.48 4.32 25.74
CA GLU A 83 -11.84 4.49 25.24
C GLU A 83 -12.04 3.78 23.89
N GLN A 84 -11.02 3.84 23.03
CA GLN A 84 -10.97 3.10 21.76
C GLN A 84 -10.77 1.59 21.92
N GLY A 85 -10.60 1.09 23.15
CA GLY A 85 -10.38 -0.33 23.43
C GLY A 85 -8.98 -0.86 23.09
N LEU A 86 -8.06 0.00 22.63
CA LEU A 86 -6.71 -0.37 22.18
C LEU A 86 -5.74 -0.70 23.33
N ILE A 87 -6.07 -0.30 24.55
CA ILE A 87 -5.29 -0.60 25.76
C ILE A 87 -6.23 -0.83 26.96
N ALA A 88 -5.77 -1.62 27.93
CA ALA A 88 -6.44 -1.86 29.20
C ALA A 88 -5.49 -1.74 30.39
N THR A 89 -6.07 -1.50 31.57
CA THR A 89 -5.31 -1.43 32.82
C THR A 89 -5.44 -2.74 33.59
N ARG A 90 -4.32 -3.43 33.83
CA ARG A 90 -4.28 -4.62 34.71
C ARG A 90 -3.92 -4.20 36.14
N ARG A 91 -4.74 -4.55 37.14
CA ARG A 91 -4.47 -4.26 38.57
C ARG A 91 -3.62 -5.37 39.23
N GLY A 92 -2.76 -5.02 40.19
CA GLY A 92 -1.93 -5.96 41.00
C GLY A 92 -0.45 -5.58 41.11
N ARG A 93 0.36 -6.36 41.85
CA ARG A 93 1.82 -6.16 42.09
C ARG A 93 2.73 -6.33 40.84
N GLY A 94 2.13 -6.40 39.65
CA GLY A 94 2.77 -6.31 38.34
C GLY A 94 1.88 -5.58 37.32
N GLY A 95 0.97 -4.73 37.81
CA GLY A 95 -0.04 -4.03 37.02
C GLY A 95 0.53 -2.89 36.17
N GLY A 96 -0.17 -2.55 35.10
CA GLY A 96 0.22 -1.53 34.11
C GLY A 96 -0.76 -1.42 32.95
N THR A 97 -0.49 -0.48 32.04
CA THR A 97 -1.22 -0.36 30.77
C THR A 97 -0.73 -1.46 29.83
N VAL A 98 -1.65 -2.29 29.35
CA VAL A 98 -1.39 -3.37 28.38
C VAL A 98 -2.18 -3.11 27.11
N VAL A 99 -1.60 -3.45 25.96
CA VAL A 99 -2.28 -3.36 24.67
C VAL A 99 -3.40 -4.40 24.58
N ARG A 100 -4.52 -4.02 23.98
CA ARG A 100 -5.66 -4.87 23.62
C ARG A 100 -6.01 -4.64 22.16
N VAL A 101 -5.94 -5.68 21.34
CA VAL A 101 -6.49 -5.66 19.98
C VAL A 101 -7.78 -6.51 19.95
N PRO A 102 -8.88 -6.07 19.30
CA PRO A 102 -10.09 -6.88 19.17
C PRO A 102 -9.82 -8.26 18.57
N VAL A 103 -10.64 -9.24 18.97
CA VAL A 103 -10.49 -10.67 18.65
C VAL A 103 -11.12 -10.99 17.29
N ASP A 104 -10.73 -10.24 16.25
CA ASP A 104 -10.74 -10.78 14.89
C ASP A 104 -9.29 -10.85 14.43
N THR A 105 -8.74 -12.06 14.37
CA THR A 105 -7.35 -12.26 13.97
C THR A 105 -7.07 -11.73 12.58
N ARG A 106 -8.11 -11.58 11.73
CA ARG A 106 -8.00 -11.13 10.33
C ARG A 106 -8.19 -9.62 10.15
N GLU A 107 -8.53 -8.86 11.20
CA GLU A 107 -8.68 -7.39 11.16
C GLU A 107 -7.51 -6.64 10.49
N PRO A 108 -6.23 -6.99 10.76
CA PRO A 108 -5.09 -6.34 10.13
C PRO A 108 -5.05 -6.52 8.61
N LEU A 109 -5.53 -7.65 8.08
CA LEU A 109 -5.49 -7.96 6.65
C LEU A 109 -6.53 -7.17 5.83
N HIS A 110 -7.61 -6.71 6.46
CA HIS A 110 -8.65 -5.91 5.80
C HIS A 110 -8.14 -4.55 5.31
N GLY A 111 -7.10 -4.01 5.96
CA GLY A 111 -6.45 -2.76 5.56
C GLY A 111 -5.61 -2.85 4.29
N PHE A 112 -5.29 -4.06 3.81
CA PHE A 112 -4.44 -4.27 2.65
C PHE A 112 -5.26 -4.68 1.42
N SER A 113 -4.96 -4.08 0.27
CA SER A 113 -5.33 -4.63 -1.04
C SER A 113 -4.37 -5.76 -1.44
N ILE A 114 -4.72 -6.54 -2.47
CA ILE A 114 -3.79 -7.56 -3.00
C ILE A 114 -2.55 -6.88 -3.59
N GLN A 115 -2.75 -5.71 -4.21
CA GLN A 115 -1.66 -4.88 -4.70
C GLN A 115 -0.70 -4.46 -3.58
N ASP A 116 -1.19 -4.06 -2.41
CA ASP A 116 -0.33 -3.68 -1.27
C ASP A 116 0.46 -4.89 -0.77
N LEU A 117 -0.18 -6.06 -0.66
CA LEU A 117 0.48 -7.30 -0.25
C LEU A 117 1.58 -7.72 -1.25
N ARG A 118 1.32 -7.54 -2.54
CA ARG A 118 2.32 -7.77 -3.60
C ARG A 118 3.49 -6.81 -3.45
N ASP A 119 3.22 -5.51 -3.35
CA ASP A 119 4.26 -4.47 -3.27
C ASP A 119 5.15 -4.66 -2.02
N LEU A 120 4.51 -4.92 -0.87
CA LEU A 120 5.20 -5.28 0.37
C LEU A 120 6.00 -6.59 0.21
N GLY A 121 5.45 -7.57 -0.51
CA GLY A 121 6.15 -8.81 -0.86
C GLY A 121 7.41 -8.59 -1.69
N ASP A 122 7.33 -7.75 -2.72
CA ASP A 122 8.46 -7.39 -3.60
C ASP A 122 9.55 -6.66 -2.81
N HIS A 123 9.17 -5.69 -1.97
CA HIS A 123 10.11 -4.96 -1.11
C HIS A 123 10.80 -5.89 -0.10
N ARG A 124 10.03 -6.75 0.58
CA ARG A 124 10.57 -7.75 1.51
C ARG A 124 11.49 -8.74 0.80
N SER A 125 11.13 -9.19 -0.40
CA SER A 125 11.94 -10.13 -1.17
C SER A 125 13.31 -9.53 -1.48
N ALA A 126 13.35 -8.28 -1.94
CA ALA A 126 14.59 -7.56 -2.25
C ALA A 126 15.49 -7.38 -1.02
N VAL A 127 14.92 -6.99 0.13
CA VAL A 127 15.66 -6.74 1.37
C VAL A 127 16.13 -8.05 2.00
N SER A 128 15.22 -8.99 2.27
CA SER A 128 15.53 -10.25 2.94
C SER A 128 16.43 -11.15 2.08
N GLY A 129 16.23 -11.18 0.75
CA GLY A 129 17.08 -11.92 -0.18
C GLY A 129 18.52 -11.39 -0.21
N THR A 130 18.68 -10.07 -0.27
CA THR A 130 20.02 -9.44 -0.23
C THR A 130 20.68 -9.58 1.13
N ALA A 131 19.92 -9.47 2.22
CA ALA A 131 20.40 -9.72 3.58
C ALA A 131 20.94 -11.15 3.72
N ALA A 132 20.19 -12.16 3.25
CA ALA A 132 20.63 -13.56 3.30
C ALA A 132 21.89 -13.82 2.45
N SER A 133 21.96 -13.26 1.23
CA SER A 133 23.15 -13.35 0.37
C SER A 133 24.40 -12.81 1.06
N LEU A 134 24.32 -11.59 1.59
CA LEU A 134 25.46 -10.93 2.23
C LEU A 134 25.82 -11.57 3.58
N ALA A 135 24.85 -12.12 4.30
CA ALA A 135 25.10 -12.90 5.50
C ALA A 135 25.92 -14.16 5.18
N ALA A 136 25.64 -14.84 4.06
CA ALA A 136 26.42 -16.00 3.62
C ALA A 136 27.87 -15.64 3.23
N GLU A 137 28.09 -14.46 2.65
CA GLU A 137 29.43 -13.99 2.28
C GLU A 137 30.25 -13.52 3.49
N ARG A 138 29.61 -12.81 4.43
CA ARG A 138 30.29 -12.02 5.47
C ARG A 138 30.20 -12.62 6.86
N GLY A 139 29.27 -13.54 7.08
CA GLY A 139 28.98 -14.12 8.39
C GLY A 139 30.17 -14.85 8.99
N LEU A 140 30.44 -14.56 10.26
CA LEU A 140 31.39 -15.32 11.05
C LEU A 140 30.76 -16.62 11.57
N PRO A 141 31.55 -17.69 11.80
CA PRO A 141 31.03 -18.95 12.33
C PRO A 141 30.23 -18.79 13.64
N ASP A 142 30.61 -17.86 14.50
CA ASP A 142 29.93 -17.56 15.76
C ASP A 142 28.56 -16.89 15.55
N GLU A 143 28.43 -16.09 14.49
CA GLU A 143 27.17 -15.46 14.10
C GLU A 143 26.24 -16.49 13.48
N VAL A 144 26.76 -17.39 12.64
CA VAL A 144 26.00 -18.53 12.08
C VAL A 144 25.43 -19.41 13.20
N ARG A 145 26.22 -19.74 14.23
CA ARG A 145 25.72 -20.48 15.40
C ARG A 145 24.57 -19.77 16.12
N ARG A 146 24.58 -18.44 16.17
CA ARG A 146 23.46 -17.66 16.71
C ARG A 146 22.21 -17.76 15.82
N LEU A 147 22.38 -17.80 14.50
CA LEU A 147 21.25 -18.02 13.57
C LEU A 147 20.65 -19.41 13.75
N GLU A 148 21.47 -20.43 13.97
CA GLU A 148 21.02 -21.80 14.28
C GLU A 148 20.23 -21.85 15.60
N ASP A 149 20.68 -21.12 16.63
CA ASP A 149 19.95 -20.95 17.89
C ASP A 149 18.60 -20.24 17.70
N CYS A 150 18.54 -19.22 16.83
CA CYS A 150 17.28 -18.56 16.46
C CYS A 150 16.33 -19.54 15.76
N VAL A 151 16.81 -20.39 14.85
CA VAL A 151 16.00 -21.45 14.21
C VAL A 151 15.49 -22.47 15.22
N ARG A 152 16.31 -22.85 16.22
CA ARG A 152 15.87 -23.74 17.30
C ARG A 152 14.72 -23.11 18.08
N ARG A 153 14.83 -21.83 18.46
CA ARG A 153 13.76 -21.09 19.16
C ARG A 153 12.49 -20.97 18.32
N LEU A 154 12.64 -20.82 17.00
CA LEU A 154 11.52 -20.81 16.05
C LEU A 154 10.73 -22.14 16.09
N ARG A 155 11.44 -23.27 16.06
CA ARG A 155 10.85 -24.63 16.15
C ARG A 155 10.26 -24.97 17.52
N GLU A 156 10.75 -24.32 18.57
CA GLU A 156 10.22 -24.48 19.94
C GLU A 156 8.95 -23.67 20.20
N ALA A 157 8.58 -22.75 19.28
CA ALA A 157 7.41 -21.92 19.42
C ALA A 157 6.11 -22.75 19.37
N ARG A 158 5.20 -22.49 20.33
CA ARG A 158 3.96 -23.26 20.49
C ARG A 158 2.70 -22.51 20.05
N THR A 159 2.85 -21.23 19.76
CA THR A 159 1.75 -20.36 19.34
C THR A 159 2.19 -19.55 18.13
N PRO A 160 1.26 -19.16 17.23
CA PRO A 160 1.59 -18.27 16.12
C PRO A 160 2.24 -16.96 16.58
N GLY A 161 1.86 -16.45 17.76
CA GLY A 161 2.46 -15.26 18.35
C GLY A 161 3.91 -15.45 18.81
N ASP A 162 4.23 -16.59 19.41
CA ASP A 162 5.61 -16.94 19.76
C ASP A 162 6.46 -17.14 18.51
N TRP A 163 5.91 -17.84 17.52
CA TRP A 163 6.58 -18.12 16.27
C TRP A 163 6.89 -16.83 15.50
N ARG A 164 5.93 -15.90 15.41
CA ARG A 164 6.13 -14.57 14.80
C ARG A 164 7.30 -13.82 15.43
N ARG A 165 7.39 -13.81 16.76
CA ARG A 165 8.48 -13.15 17.48
C ARG A 165 9.82 -13.80 17.14
N ALA A 166 9.88 -15.12 17.17
CA ALA A 166 11.09 -15.86 16.82
C ALA A 166 11.49 -15.66 15.34
N ASP A 167 10.54 -15.60 14.41
CA ASP A 167 10.80 -15.37 12.98
C ASP A 167 11.36 -13.96 12.74
N GLY A 168 10.77 -12.96 13.40
CA GLY A 168 11.26 -11.59 13.35
C GLY A 168 12.66 -11.45 13.94
N GLU A 169 12.94 -12.08 15.09
CA GLU A 169 14.29 -12.10 15.67
C GLU A 169 15.31 -12.76 14.73
N LEU A 170 14.94 -13.86 14.07
CA LEU A 170 15.79 -14.53 13.09
C LEU A 170 16.07 -13.65 11.87
N ALA A 171 15.04 -13.00 11.31
CA ALA A 171 15.18 -12.08 10.18
C ALA A 171 16.15 -10.92 10.49
N ILE A 172 16.01 -10.28 11.66
CA ILE A 172 16.95 -9.24 12.11
C ILE A 172 18.36 -9.79 12.30
N ALA A 173 18.50 -11.01 12.84
CA ALA A 173 19.80 -11.64 13.02
C ALA A 173 20.50 -11.91 11.67
N ILE A 174 19.76 -12.42 10.66
CA ILE A 174 20.26 -12.58 9.30
C ILE A 174 20.71 -11.22 8.73
N ALA A 175 19.85 -10.20 8.81
CA ALA A 175 20.16 -8.87 8.28
C ALA A 175 21.34 -8.18 9.00
N THR A 176 21.53 -8.45 10.29
CA THR A 176 22.71 -7.98 11.04
C THR A 176 23.98 -8.71 10.60
N THR A 177 23.88 -10.02 10.36
CA THR A 177 25.00 -10.87 9.87
C THR A 177 25.46 -10.43 8.47
N ALA A 178 24.60 -9.78 7.69
CA ALA A 178 24.97 -9.14 6.42
C ALA A 178 25.96 -7.97 6.57
N GLN A 179 26.24 -7.51 7.79
CA GLN A 179 27.13 -6.39 8.12
C GLN A 179 26.74 -5.11 7.37
N SER A 180 25.44 -4.86 7.23
CA SER A 180 24.88 -3.66 6.61
C SER A 180 23.84 -3.01 7.53
N PRO A 181 24.18 -1.90 8.22
CA PRO A 181 23.25 -1.21 9.10
C PRO A 181 21.99 -0.71 8.38
N ARG A 182 22.08 -0.42 7.07
CA ARG A 182 20.94 0.00 6.25
C ARG A 182 19.97 -1.16 6.01
N LEU A 183 20.48 -2.34 5.67
CA LEU A 183 19.63 -3.53 5.48
C LEU A 183 18.99 -3.98 6.80
N ALA A 184 19.74 -3.98 7.91
CA ALA A 184 19.19 -4.32 9.22
C ALA A 184 18.10 -3.33 9.68
N ARG A 185 18.23 -2.04 9.35
CA ARG A 185 17.18 -1.05 9.61
C ARG A 185 15.96 -1.33 8.73
N GLU A 186 16.15 -1.58 7.44
CA GLU A 186 15.05 -1.79 6.51
C GLU A 186 14.25 -3.05 6.86
N GLU A 187 14.92 -4.15 7.17
CA GLU A 187 14.27 -5.39 7.63
C GLU A 187 13.44 -5.14 8.89
N ALA A 188 13.92 -4.29 9.82
CA ALA A 188 13.16 -3.94 11.02
C ALA A 188 11.92 -3.09 10.73
N LEU A 189 11.98 -2.17 9.76
CA LEU A 189 10.83 -1.39 9.32
C LEU A 189 9.79 -2.29 8.66
N LEU A 190 10.22 -3.19 7.78
CA LEU A 190 9.36 -4.16 7.12
C LEU A 190 8.66 -5.09 8.11
N LEU A 191 9.40 -5.63 9.10
CA LEU A 191 8.81 -6.46 10.15
C LEU A 191 7.79 -5.70 11.00
N ALA A 192 8.01 -4.40 11.22
CA ALA A 192 7.07 -3.55 11.94
C ALA A 192 5.80 -3.27 11.13
N GLU A 193 5.84 -3.34 9.80
CA GLU A 193 4.68 -3.16 8.93
C GLU A 193 3.91 -4.47 8.72
N VAL A 194 4.62 -5.59 8.53
CA VAL A 194 4.00 -6.89 8.19
C VAL A 194 3.73 -7.79 9.40
N GLY A 195 4.29 -7.47 10.57
CA GLY A 195 4.43 -8.41 11.69
C GLY A 195 3.15 -9.14 12.07
N ASP A 196 2.04 -8.41 12.17
CA ASP A 196 0.74 -8.98 12.54
C ASP A 196 0.15 -9.90 11.47
N LEU A 197 0.57 -9.74 10.21
CA LEU A 197 0.13 -10.57 9.08
C LEU A 197 0.90 -11.89 8.98
N VAL A 198 2.22 -11.91 9.27
CA VAL A 198 3.08 -13.07 8.96
C VAL A 198 2.65 -14.35 9.69
N ALA A 199 2.02 -14.23 10.85
CA ALA A 199 1.50 -15.37 11.61
C ALA A 199 -0.03 -15.50 11.62
N LEU A 200 -0.70 -14.77 10.72
CA LEU A 200 -2.15 -14.82 10.58
C LEU A 200 -2.62 -16.22 10.17
N ASP A 201 -3.60 -16.80 10.87
CA ASP A 201 -4.27 -18.05 10.45
C ASP A 201 -3.31 -19.20 10.10
N LEU A 202 -2.19 -19.30 10.83
CA LEU A 202 -1.23 -20.40 10.70
C LEU A 202 -1.61 -21.56 11.63
N GLU A 203 -1.72 -22.75 11.05
CA GLU A 203 -1.87 -23.99 11.78
C GLU A 203 -0.48 -24.55 12.18
N PRO A 204 -0.39 -25.47 13.16
CA PRO A 204 0.89 -26.04 13.60
C PRO A 204 1.74 -26.59 12.44
N ASP A 205 1.13 -27.29 11.48
CA ASP A 205 1.83 -27.83 10.31
C ASP A 205 2.41 -26.72 9.42
N ASP A 206 1.75 -25.55 9.34
CA ASP A 206 2.29 -24.40 8.61
C ASP A 206 3.50 -23.81 9.34
N LEU A 207 3.46 -23.73 10.68
CA LEU A 207 4.58 -23.24 11.48
C LEU A 207 5.82 -24.12 11.29
N ASP A 208 5.64 -25.44 11.21
CA ASP A 208 6.73 -26.39 10.97
C ASP A 208 7.32 -26.23 9.56
N ASP A 209 6.50 -26.20 8.50
CA ASP A 209 6.96 -25.97 7.12
C ASP A 209 7.73 -24.64 6.98
N LEU A 210 7.23 -23.57 7.58
CA LEU A 210 7.89 -22.26 7.54
C LEU A 210 9.19 -22.22 8.34
N SER A 211 9.23 -22.92 9.47
CA SER A 211 10.44 -23.07 10.28
C SER A 211 11.54 -23.84 9.53
N ASP A 212 11.16 -24.89 8.80
CA ASP A 212 12.10 -25.67 7.99
C ASP A 212 12.67 -24.86 6.82
N ARG A 213 11.86 -24.04 6.16
CA ARG A 213 12.34 -23.11 5.13
C ARG A 213 13.34 -22.09 5.68
N ARG A 214 13.07 -21.53 6.86
CA ARG A 214 14.02 -20.64 7.54
C ARG A 214 15.32 -21.37 7.90
N ALA A 215 15.23 -22.63 8.33
CA ALA A 215 16.40 -23.47 8.59
C ALA A 215 17.22 -23.73 7.31
N GLU A 216 16.59 -23.85 6.14
CA GLU A 216 17.28 -23.95 4.86
C GLU A 216 18.05 -22.68 4.49
N VAL A 217 17.46 -21.49 4.73
CA VAL A 217 18.16 -20.21 4.55
C VAL A 217 19.40 -20.14 5.44
N VAL A 218 19.26 -20.45 6.73
CA VAL A 218 20.39 -20.42 7.68
C VAL A 218 21.46 -21.45 7.32
N ARG A 219 21.08 -22.65 6.85
CA ARG A 219 22.04 -23.63 6.32
C ARG A 219 22.82 -23.07 5.14
N ALA A 220 22.14 -22.47 4.16
CA ALA A 220 22.81 -21.86 3.01
C ALA A 220 23.75 -20.70 3.41
N VAL A 221 23.40 -19.94 4.46
CA VAL A 221 24.28 -18.93 5.07
C VAL A 221 25.52 -19.58 5.69
N GLY A 222 25.35 -20.63 6.50
CA GLY A 222 26.46 -21.37 7.12
C GLY A 222 27.39 -22.06 6.13
N ASP A 223 26.82 -22.61 5.06
CA ASP A 223 27.54 -23.26 3.96
C ASP A 223 28.21 -22.25 2.99
N ARG A 224 28.03 -20.93 3.24
CA ARG A 224 28.53 -19.83 2.42
C ARG A 224 28.09 -19.91 0.95
N LEU A 225 26.81 -20.17 0.73
CA LEU A 225 26.18 -20.24 -0.58
C LEU A 225 25.27 -19.01 -0.81
N PRO A 226 25.82 -17.84 -1.20
CA PRO A 226 25.07 -16.59 -1.28
C PRO A 226 23.86 -16.63 -2.23
N ASP A 227 24.05 -17.14 -3.45
CA ASP A 227 22.96 -17.23 -4.43
C ASP A 227 21.83 -18.14 -3.94
N ARG A 228 22.18 -19.24 -3.26
CA ARG A 228 21.20 -20.16 -2.67
C ARG A 228 20.49 -19.53 -1.47
N ALA A 229 21.21 -18.84 -0.60
CA ALA A 229 20.63 -18.14 0.55
C ALA A 229 19.64 -17.06 0.10
N ARG A 230 19.99 -16.28 -0.94
CA ARG A 230 19.09 -15.32 -1.57
C ARG A 230 17.83 -16.00 -2.11
N ALA A 231 18.00 -17.00 -2.99
CA ALA A 231 16.86 -17.66 -3.64
C ALA A 231 15.89 -18.29 -2.64
N LEU A 232 16.41 -18.89 -1.56
CA LEU A 232 15.59 -19.47 -0.49
C LEU A 232 14.85 -18.40 0.32
N ALA A 233 15.49 -17.28 0.63
CA ALA A 233 14.86 -16.17 1.35
C ALA A 233 13.77 -15.49 0.51
N GLU A 234 14.03 -15.25 -0.78
CA GLU A 234 13.03 -14.73 -1.73
C GLU A 234 11.84 -15.70 -1.88
N ALA A 235 12.12 -17.01 -1.99
CA ALA A 235 11.07 -18.02 -2.07
C ALA A 235 10.23 -18.11 -0.79
N TYR A 236 10.84 -17.92 0.38
CA TYR A 236 10.14 -17.84 1.66
C TYR A 236 9.18 -16.63 1.69
N VAL A 237 9.66 -15.44 1.32
CA VAL A 237 8.84 -14.23 1.27
C VAL A 237 7.70 -14.37 0.26
N ARG A 238 7.98 -14.83 -0.97
CA ARG A 238 6.96 -15.04 -2.00
C ARG A 238 5.83 -15.96 -1.52
N ARG A 239 6.17 -17.07 -0.86
CA ARG A 239 5.17 -17.98 -0.30
C ARG A 239 4.31 -17.32 0.79
N GLN A 240 4.93 -16.51 1.65
CA GLN A 240 4.18 -15.75 2.65
C GLN A 240 3.21 -14.76 1.99
N THR A 241 3.66 -14.04 0.97
CA THR A 241 2.80 -13.13 0.19
C THR A 241 1.64 -13.86 -0.47
N GLU A 242 1.89 -14.98 -1.17
CA GLU A 242 0.83 -15.80 -1.79
C GLU A 242 -0.18 -16.30 -0.76
N ARG A 243 0.28 -16.68 0.44
CA ARG A 243 -0.59 -17.11 1.54
C ARG A 243 -1.47 -15.95 2.02
N LEU A 244 -0.91 -14.76 2.25
CA LEU A 244 -1.67 -13.58 2.64
C LEU A 244 -2.69 -13.17 1.56
N VAL A 245 -2.31 -13.23 0.29
CA VAL A 245 -3.23 -12.97 -0.83
C VAL A 245 -4.36 -14.01 -0.86
N ARG A 246 -4.07 -15.29 -0.61
CA ARG A 246 -5.10 -16.33 -0.50
C ARG A 246 -6.10 -16.03 0.62
N GLU A 247 -5.62 -15.64 1.81
CA GLU A 247 -6.52 -15.24 2.90
C GLU A 247 -7.30 -13.98 2.54
N ARG A 248 -6.67 -13.01 1.87
CA ARG A 248 -7.33 -11.78 1.44
C ARG A 248 -8.44 -12.02 0.42
N LEU A 249 -8.25 -13.00 -0.47
CA LEU A 249 -9.25 -13.47 -1.42
C LEU A 249 -10.42 -14.19 -0.72
N ARG A 250 -10.14 -14.97 0.34
CA ARG A 250 -11.19 -15.62 1.16
C ARG A 250 -12.03 -14.61 1.96
N LEU A 251 -11.42 -13.49 2.35
CA LEU A 251 -12.10 -12.38 3.03
C LEU A 251 -12.93 -11.50 2.09
N ALA A 252 -12.69 -11.54 0.78
CA ALA A 252 -13.55 -10.86 -0.16
C ALA A 252 -14.97 -11.44 0.03
N PRO A 253 -16.02 -10.61 0.20
CA PRO A 253 -17.35 -11.12 0.37
C PRO A 253 -17.65 -12.02 -0.81
N ARG A 254 -17.74 -13.33 -0.56
CA ARG A 254 -18.40 -14.27 -1.47
C ARG A 254 -19.82 -13.76 -1.48
N THR A 255 -20.11 -12.81 -2.36
CA THR A 255 -21.46 -12.30 -2.54
C THR A 255 -22.38 -13.51 -2.58
N ALA A 256 -23.51 -13.45 -1.86
CA ALA A 256 -24.54 -14.48 -1.76
C ALA A 256 -25.19 -14.77 -3.12
N VAL A 257 -24.36 -15.11 -4.07
CA VAL A 257 -24.61 -15.01 -5.48
C VAL A 257 -24.20 -16.35 -6.05
N PRO A 258 -25.17 -17.10 -6.59
CA PRO A 258 -24.94 -18.45 -7.02
C PRO A 258 -23.84 -18.50 -8.09
N PRO A 259 -23.05 -19.59 -8.15
CA PRO A 259 -22.09 -19.80 -9.22
C PRO A 259 -22.80 -19.67 -10.56
N VAL A 260 -22.22 -18.89 -11.47
CA VAL A 260 -22.83 -18.64 -12.79
C VAL A 260 -21.93 -19.19 -13.89
N ALA A 261 -22.53 -19.62 -15.00
CA ALA A 261 -21.80 -19.98 -16.21
C ALA A 261 -20.93 -18.79 -16.69
N GLY A 262 -19.80 -19.10 -17.35
CA GLY A 262 -18.75 -18.12 -17.68
C GLY A 262 -19.21 -16.86 -18.45
N ASP A 263 -20.34 -16.91 -19.15
CA ASP A 263 -20.88 -15.76 -19.87
C ASP A 263 -21.41 -14.67 -18.92
N ALA A 264 -21.87 -15.03 -17.71
CA ALA A 264 -22.39 -14.06 -16.73
C ALA A 264 -21.30 -13.29 -15.96
N VAL A 265 -20.04 -13.68 -16.07
CA VAL A 265 -18.90 -12.89 -15.54
C VAL A 265 -18.73 -11.64 -16.39
N THR A 266 -18.87 -11.78 -17.72
CA THR A 266 -18.84 -10.68 -18.67
C THR A 266 -19.96 -9.69 -18.37
N ASP A 267 -21.18 -10.16 -18.08
CA ASP A 267 -22.31 -9.29 -17.72
C ASP A 267 -22.06 -8.50 -16.43
N ARG A 268 -21.38 -9.09 -15.45
CA ARG A 268 -21.02 -8.38 -14.20
C ARG A 268 -19.91 -7.36 -14.40
N LEU A 269 -18.90 -7.74 -15.19
CA LEU A 269 -17.82 -6.83 -15.54
C LEU A 269 -18.32 -5.69 -16.42
N ALA A 270 -19.36 -5.90 -17.22
CA ALA A 270 -20.01 -4.84 -17.99
C ALA A 270 -20.55 -3.72 -17.08
N GLY A 271 -21.04 -4.04 -15.88
CA GLY A 271 -21.44 -3.04 -14.89
C GLY A 271 -20.26 -2.20 -14.39
N VAL A 272 -19.15 -2.85 -14.00
CA VAL A 272 -17.93 -2.15 -13.57
C VAL A 272 -17.35 -1.31 -14.70
N VAL A 273 -17.37 -1.82 -15.92
CA VAL A 273 -16.91 -1.07 -17.10
C VAL A 273 -17.83 0.10 -17.40
N ALA A 274 -19.15 -0.03 -17.20
CA ALA A 274 -20.08 1.08 -17.32
C ALA A 274 -19.80 2.18 -16.28
N ASP A 275 -19.44 1.81 -15.04
CA ASP A 275 -19.02 2.78 -14.02
C ASP A 275 -17.76 3.55 -14.45
N VAL A 276 -16.78 2.85 -15.06
CA VAL A 276 -15.58 3.49 -15.61
C VAL A 276 -15.90 4.34 -16.85
N ASP A 277 -16.79 3.90 -17.74
CA ASP A 277 -17.24 4.70 -18.89
C ASP A 277 -18.03 5.96 -18.43
N ALA A 278 -18.70 5.91 -17.27
CA ALA A 278 -19.33 7.08 -16.66
C ALA A 278 -18.30 8.12 -16.20
N VAL A 279 -17.11 7.70 -15.71
CA VAL A 279 -15.99 8.62 -15.42
C VAL A 279 -15.63 9.43 -16.65
N VAL A 280 -15.51 8.78 -17.81
CA VAL A 280 -15.17 9.45 -19.07
C VAL A 280 -16.24 10.47 -19.46
N THR A 281 -17.52 10.09 -19.34
CA THR A 281 -18.64 10.99 -19.62
C THR A 281 -18.59 12.26 -18.75
N ASP A 282 -18.22 12.10 -17.48
CA ASP A 282 -18.06 13.22 -16.55
C ASP A 282 -16.80 14.05 -16.84
N LEU A 283 -15.72 13.43 -17.30
CA LEU A 283 -14.53 14.14 -17.79
C LEU A 283 -14.83 14.95 -19.06
N GLU A 284 -15.66 14.45 -19.97
CA GLU A 284 -16.13 15.20 -21.13
C GLU A 284 -17.00 16.40 -20.71
N HIS A 285 -17.80 16.26 -19.65
CA HIS A 285 -18.54 17.38 -19.06
C HIS A 285 -17.62 18.42 -18.43
N LEU A 286 -16.65 17.99 -17.61
CA LEU A 286 -15.63 18.86 -17.03
C LEU A 286 -14.81 19.58 -18.12
N GLY A 287 -14.46 18.86 -19.19
CA GLY A 287 -13.74 19.43 -20.34
C GLY A 287 -14.53 20.52 -21.06
N ARG A 288 -15.86 20.37 -21.19
CA ARG A 288 -16.72 21.43 -21.73
C ARG A 288 -16.74 22.67 -20.85
N GLN A 289 -16.90 22.50 -19.54
CA GLN A 289 -16.84 23.60 -18.57
C GLN A 289 -15.49 24.32 -18.63
N TYR A 290 -14.38 23.57 -18.70
CA TYR A 290 -13.05 24.12 -18.87
C TYR A 290 -12.92 24.93 -20.17
N ALA A 291 -13.41 24.41 -21.29
CA ALA A 291 -13.41 25.13 -22.56
C ALA A 291 -14.26 26.42 -22.53
N ASP A 292 -15.39 26.41 -21.80
CA ASP A 292 -16.23 27.60 -21.57
C ASP A 292 -15.49 28.63 -20.71
N THR A 293 -14.83 28.21 -19.62
CA THR A 293 -14.02 29.07 -18.75
C THR A 293 -12.89 29.76 -19.53
N VAL A 294 -12.16 29.00 -20.35
CA VAL A 294 -11.09 29.57 -21.19
C VAL A 294 -11.65 30.56 -22.22
N ARG A 295 -12.80 30.26 -22.83
CA ARG A 295 -13.48 31.19 -23.76
C ARG A 295 -13.94 32.48 -23.07
N ALA A 296 -14.48 32.37 -21.86
CA ALA A 296 -14.93 33.52 -21.07
C ALA A 296 -13.77 34.43 -20.62
N ALA A 297 -12.59 33.85 -20.39
CA ALA A 297 -11.38 34.59 -20.02
C ALA A 297 -10.71 35.34 -21.20
N ALA A 298 -11.26 35.24 -22.42
CA ALA A 298 -10.77 35.88 -23.63
C ALA A 298 -9.28 35.57 -23.93
N GLU A 299 -8.48 36.55 -24.36
CA GLU A 299 -7.12 36.32 -24.88
C GLU A 299 -6.08 35.93 -23.82
N ARG A 300 -6.39 36.05 -22.51
CA ARG A 300 -5.42 35.84 -21.42
C ARG A 300 -6.01 35.05 -20.26
N PRO A 301 -6.28 33.75 -20.42
CA PRO A 301 -6.68 32.90 -19.30
C PRO A 301 -5.55 32.81 -18.27
N SER A 302 -5.91 32.83 -16.98
CA SER A 302 -4.96 32.72 -15.86
C SER A 302 -5.32 31.53 -14.96
N ARG A 303 -4.42 31.17 -14.04
CA ARG A 303 -4.70 30.13 -13.04
C ARG A 303 -5.95 30.45 -12.20
N GLU A 304 -6.13 31.71 -11.82
CA GLU A 304 -7.30 32.14 -11.05
C GLU A 304 -8.61 31.90 -11.81
N ALA A 305 -8.61 32.07 -13.14
CA ALA A 305 -9.79 31.79 -13.95
C ALA A 305 -10.23 30.31 -13.86
N LEU A 306 -9.27 29.39 -13.67
CA LEU A 306 -9.54 27.95 -13.54
C LEU A 306 -10.04 27.54 -12.16
N ALA A 307 -9.89 28.38 -11.13
CA ALA A 307 -10.38 28.10 -9.78
C ALA A 307 -11.89 27.83 -9.74
N GLY A 308 -12.65 28.37 -10.70
CA GLY A 308 -14.08 28.10 -10.88
C GLY A 308 -14.42 26.64 -11.22
N LEU A 309 -13.45 25.84 -11.65
CA LEU A 309 -13.64 24.41 -11.94
C LEU A 309 -13.59 23.52 -10.68
N ARG A 310 -13.04 24.03 -9.57
CA ARG A 310 -12.84 23.25 -8.34
C ARG A 310 -14.11 22.58 -7.80
N PRO A 311 -15.29 23.24 -7.78
CA PRO A 311 -16.52 22.59 -7.34
C PRO A 311 -16.91 21.39 -8.23
N ALA A 312 -16.75 21.51 -9.55
CA ALA A 312 -17.04 20.43 -10.49
C ALA A 312 -16.05 19.26 -10.36
N ILE A 313 -14.77 19.57 -10.12
CA ILE A 313 -13.74 18.55 -9.84
C ILE A 313 -14.07 17.82 -8.53
N ALA A 314 -14.44 18.55 -7.47
CA ALA A 314 -14.81 17.95 -6.19
C ALA A 314 -16.09 17.10 -6.29
N GLU A 315 -17.07 17.52 -7.08
CA GLU A 315 -18.28 16.73 -7.36
C GLU A 315 -17.94 15.44 -8.12
N LEU A 316 -17.09 15.52 -9.15
CA LEU A 316 -16.63 14.35 -9.91
C LEU A 316 -15.91 13.35 -9.01
N LEU A 317 -14.98 13.83 -8.17
CA LEU A 317 -14.27 12.98 -7.20
C LEU A 317 -15.22 12.35 -6.17
N GLY A 318 -16.23 13.08 -5.71
CA GLY A 318 -17.21 12.56 -4.75
C GLY A 318 -18.18 11.55 -5.37
N ARG A 319 -18.58 11.75 -6.62
CA ARG A 319 -19.51 10.87 -7.35
C ARG A 319 -18.90 9.49 -7.62
N HIS A 320 -17.61 9.46 -7.93
CA HIS A 320 -16.87 8.24 -8.27
C HIS A 320 -16.00 7.75 -7.11
N ASP A 321 -16.29 8.14 -5.86
CA ASP A 321 -15.60 7.58 -4.68
C ASP A 321 -16.01 6.10 -4.47
N PRO A 322 -15.07 5.18 -4.17
CA PRO A 322 -13.63 5.35 -3.97
C PRO A 322 -12.79 4.98 -5.22
N LEU A 323 -13.37 5.00 -6.42
CA LEU A 323 -12.71 4.59 -7.67
C LEU A 323 -11.57 5.56 -8.07
N LEU A 324 -11.79 6.87 -7.91
CA LEU A 324 -10.83 7.90 -8.30
C LEU A 324 -9.93 8.32 -7.15
N LYS A 325 -8.62 8.36 -7.39
CA LYS A 325 -7.67 9.02 -6.48
C LYS A 325 -7.69 10.53 -6.69
N GLY A 326 -7.57 10.95 -7.94
CA GLY A 326 -7.44 12.34 -8.35
C GLY A 326 -8.08 12.60 -9.70
N ALA A 327 -8.44 13.86 -9.95
CA ALA A 327 -9.03 14.32 -11.18
C ALA A 327 -8.82 15.82 -11.35
N GLY A 328 -8.97 16.30 -12.58
CA GLY A 328 -8.85 17.72 -12.87
C GLY A 328 -8.64 18.02 -14.34
N VAL A 329 -7.99 19.15 -14.60
CA VAL A 329 -7.60 19.56 -15.96
C VAL A 329 -6.10 19.76 -16.09
N VAL A 330 -5.54 19.18 -17.13
CA VAL A 330 -4.18 19.35 -17.60
C VAL A 330 -4.18 20.42 -18.68
N VAL A 331 -3.49 21.52 -18.44
CA VAL A 331 -3.55 22.69 -19.32
C VAL A 331 -2.53 22.57 -20.44
N ALA A 332 -2.90 22.94 -21.66
CA ALA A 332 -1.95 22.97 -22.78
C ALA A 332 -0.80 23.95 -22.48
N SER A 333 0.43 23.54 -22.80
CA SER A 333 1.63 24.37 -22.59
C SER A 333 1.48 25.75 -23.23
N GLY A 334 1.80 26.80 -22.46
CA GLY A 334 1.73 28.20 -22.89
C GLY A 334 0.31 28.75 -23.07
N LEU A 335 -0.74 28.02 -22.67
CA LEU A 335 -2.11 28.53 -22.75
C LEU A 335 -2.38 29.65 -21.73
N LEU A 336 -1.87 29.54 -20.50
CA LEU A 336 -2.11 30.54 -19.45
C LEU A 336 -1.13 31.71 -19.55
N SER A 337 -1.60 32.90 -19.18
CA SER A 337 -0.79 34.12 -19.18
C SER A 337 0.19 34.21 -18.01
N ASP A 338 -0.06 33.47 -16.93
CA ASP A 338 0.68 33.54 -15.66
C ASP A 338 1.44 32.24 -15.30
N ALA A 339 1.39 31.22 -16.16
CA ALA A 339 2.11 29.97 -15.99
C ALA A 339 2.35 29.28 -17.34
N ALA A 340 3.59 28.79 -17.58
CA ALA A 340 3.92 28.04 -18.79
C ALA A 340 3.30 26.64 -18.80
N LEU A 341 3.24 26.00 -17.64
CA LEU A 341 2.60 24.71 -17.39
C LEU A 341 1.70 24.82 -16.16
N TRP A 342 0.53 24.17 -16.21
CA TRP A 342 -0.40 24.15 -15.09
C TRP A 342 -1.28 22.90 -15.10
N LEU A 343 -1.57 22.41 -13.89
CA LEU A 343 -2.50 21.33 -13.62
C LEU A 343 -3.47 21.86 -12.56
N GLU A 344 -4.75 22.03 -12.92
CA GLU A 344 -5.79 22.23 -11.91
C GLU A 344 -6.28 20.84 -11.50
N TRP A 345 -5.46 20.15 -10.70
CA TRP A 345 -5.65 18.75 -10.35
C TRP A 345 -5.84 18.59 -8.85
N TRP A 346 -6.82 17.80 -8.45
CA TRP A 346 -7.22 17.61 -7.07
C TRP A 346 -7.42 16.14 -6.77
N TRP A 347 -7.24 15.77 -5.52
CA TRP A 347 -7.44 14.41 -5.04
C TRP A 347 -8.18 14.37 -3.73
N ARG A 348 -8.82 13.24 -3.49
CA ARG A 348 -9.60 13.00 -2.28
C ARG A 348 -8.69 12.44 -1.19
N THR A 349 -8.69 13.10 -0.05
CA THR A 349 -8.00 12.63 1.16
C THR A 349 -8.79 11.51 1.82
N SER A 350 -8.16 10.75 2.71
CA SER A 350 -8.82 9.70 3.50
C SER A 350 -9.95 10.22 4.40
N ARG A 351 -10.01 11.54 4.65
CA ARG A 351 -11.09 12.19 5.42
C ARG A 351 -12.29 12.59 4.56
N GLY A 352 -12.22 12.38 3.24
CA GLY A 352 -13.24 12.80 2.29
C GLY A 352 -13.12 14.24 1.79
N ASP A 353 -12.18 15.02 2.33
CA ASP A 353 -11.86 16.36 1.83
C ASP A 353 -11.06 16.28 0.52
N THR A 354 -11.03 17.37 -0.25
CA THR A 354 -10.19 17.47 -1.46
C THR A 354 -8.97 18.35 -1.21
N GLU A 355 -7.84 17.95 -1.77
CA GLU A 355 -6.59 18.70 -1.74
C GLU A 355 -6.03 18.87 -3.16
N ALA A 356 -5.32 19.96 -3.42
CA ALA A 356 -4.68 20.20 -4.71
C ALA A 356 -3.40 19.36 -4.85
N LEU A 357 -3.15 18.83 -6.05
CA LEU A 357 -1.86 18.27 -6.44
C LEU A 357 -0.78 19.35 -6.37
N ARG A 358 0.29 19.06 -5.64
CA ARG A 358 1.47 19.93 -5.55
C ARG A 358 2.63 19.27 -6.27
N VAL A 359 2.83 19.65 -7.52
CA VAL A 359 4.00 19.29 -8.31
C VAL A 359 4.76 20.53 -8.72
N ASN A 360 6.08 20.42 -8.81
CA ASN A 360 6.90 21.54 -9.23
C ASN A 360 6.90 21.63 -10.76
N LEU A 361 6.26 22.64 -11.31
CA LEU A 361 6.16 22.87 -12.76
C LEU A 361 7.14 23.94 -13.26
N ASP A 362 8.08 24.38 -12.42
CA ASP A 362 9.14 25.31 -12.79
C ASP A 362 10.30 24.55 -13.47
N PRO A 363 10.58 24.79 -14.78
CA PRO A 363 11.65 24.10 -15.50
C PRO A 363 13.06 24.33 -14.94
N SER A 364 13.24 25.35 -14.08
CA SER A 364 14.52 25.63 -13.42
C SER A 364 14.72 24.85 -12.13
N ALA A 365 13.68 24.21 -11.60
CA ALA A 365 13.74 23.48 -10.35
C ALA A 365 14.31 22.06 -10.53
N PRO A 366 15.06 21.54 -9.55
CA PRO A 366 15.66 20.21 -9.63
C PRO A 366 14.62 19.07 -9.59
N ASP A 367 13.42 19.34 -9.07
CA ASP A 367 12.27 18.44 -9.00
C ASP A 367 11.17 18.79 -10.02
N TYR A 368 11.55 19.45 -11.12
CA TYR A 368 10.63 19.80 -12.22
C TYR A 368 9.91 18.58 -12.80
N HIS A 369 8.59 18.67 -12.87
CA HIS A 369 7.71 17.69 -13.47
C HIS A 369 7.15 18.18 -14.81
N ASP A 370 7.63 17.62 -15.91
CA ASP A 370 7.13 17.90 -17.26
C ASP A 370 6.05 16.90 -17.69
N TYR A 371 4.80 17.20 -17.40
CA TYR A 371 3.68 16.36 -17.82
C TYR A 371 3.50 16.29 -19.35
N THR A 372 4.11 17.20 -20.13
CA THR A 372 3.93 17.22 -21.59
C THR A 372 4.62 16.04 -22.28
N THR A 373 5.58 15.42 -21.58
CA THR A 373 6.27 14.21 -22.03
C THR A 373 5.50 12.92 -21.76
N SER A 374 4.40 12.99 -21.00
CA SER A 374 3.59 11.83 -20.66
C SER A 374 2.76 11.34 -21.85
N GLU A 375 2.56 10.02 -21.92
CA GLU A 375 1.79 9.42 -23.01
C GLU A 375 0.30 9.81 -22.93
N TYR A 376 -0.29 9.99 -21.74
CA TYR A 376 -1.68 10.45 -21.64
C TYR A 376 -1.87 11.84 -22.28
N TYR A 377 -0.94 12.78 -22.05
CA TYR A 377 -1.03 14.13 -22.59
C TYR A 377 -0.76 14.13 -24.08
N ALA A 378 0.30 13.43 -24.51
CA ALA A 378 0.68 13.35 -25.91
C ALA A 378 -0.41 12.64 -26.75
N ALA A 379 -1.01 11.56 -26.23
CA ALA A 379 -2.13 10.87 -26.88
C ALA A 379 -3.34 11.79 -26.98
N ALA A 380 -3.76 12.48 -25.91
CA ALA A 380 -4.87 13.42 -25.93
C ALA A 380 -4.67 14.61 -26.90
N GLY A 381 -3.42 15.05 -27.13
CA GLY A 381 -3.12 16.07 -28.13
C GLY A 381 -3.19 15.55 -29.56
N ARG A 382 -2.90 14.27 -29.79
CA ARG A 382 -2.98 13.61 -31.11
C ARG A 382 -4.40 13.16 -31.45
N SER A 383 -5.12 12.58 -30.50
CA SER A 383 -6.48 12.09 -30.66
C SER A 383 -7.52 13.15 -30.29
N ARG A 384 -8.65 13.17 -30.98
CA ARG A 384 -9.85 13.90 -30.52
C ARG A 384 -10.80 13.00 -29.74
N LEU A 385 -10.29 11.87 -29.27
CA LEU A 385 -11.02 10.83 -28.58
C LEU A 385 -10.41 10.64 -27.20
N PRO A 386 -11.23 10.27 -26.19
CA PRO A 386 -10.73 9.86 -24.90
C PRO A 386 -9.66 8.78 -25.01
N TYR A 387 -8.72 8.81 -24.07
CA TYR A 387 -7.58 7.91 -24.01
C TYR A 387 -7.35 7.47 -22.58
N ALA A 388 -6.85 6.25 -22.41
CA ALA A 388 -6.42 5.77 -21.11
C ALA A 388 -5.09 5.04 -21.22
N THR A 389 -4.29 5.17 -20.17
CA THR A 389 -2.98 4.53 -20.06
C THR A 389 -2.80 3.90 -18.70
N GLY A 390 -2.04 2.80 -18.67
CA GLY A 390 -1.81 1.98 -17.50
C GLY A 390 -2.46 0.60 -17.58
N PRO A 391 -2.43 -0.14 -16.46
CA PRO A 391 -1.99 0.33 -15.15
C PRO A 391 -0.46 0.57 -15.02
N TYR A 392 -0.04 1.60 -14.29
CA TYR A 392 1.38 1.93 -13.99
C TYR A 392 1.53 2.54 -12.59
N VAL A 393 2.77 2.59 -12.07
CA VAL A 393 3.07 3.28 -10.80
C VAL A 393 3.26 4.75 -11.08
N ASP A 394 2.34 5.58 -10.59
CA ASP A 394 2.38 7.02 -10.73
C ASP A 394 3.25 7.66 -9.63
N PHE A 395 4.55 7.41 -9.71
CA PHE A 395 5.53 7.90 -8.74
C PHE A 395 5.56 9.43 -8.64
N ALA A 396 5.29 10.13 -9.75
CA ALA A 396 5.44 11.58 -9.83
C ALA A 396 4.34 12.35 -9.09
N CYS A 397 3.16 11.75 -8.92
CA CYS A 397 2.03 12.40 -8.25
C CYS A 397 1.59 11.59 -7.03
N THR A 398 0.99 10.43 -7.23
CA THR A 398 0.31 9.69 -6.14
C THR A 398 1.19 8.68 -5.40
N ASN A 399 2.27 8.22 -6.01
CA ASN A 399 2.98 6.98 -5.67
C ASN A 399 2.06 5.75 -5.59
N GLU A 400 0.93 5.78 -6.31
CA GLU A 400 -0.06 4.71 -6.35
C GLU A 400 0.02 3.98 -7.69
N TYR A 401 -0.49 2.76 -7.72
CA TYR A 401 -0.71 2.05 -8.96
C TYR A 401 -2.06 2.47 -9.57
N THR A 402 -2.00 3.21 -10.67
CA THR A 402 -3.17 3.89 -11.24
C THR A 402 -3.35 3.55 -12.72
N ILE A 403 -4.56 3.85 -13.20
CA ILE A 403 -4.86 3.97 -14.61
C ILE A 403 -5.31 5.40 -14.83
N THR A 404 -4.58 6.16 -15.65
CA THR A 404 -4.93 7.54 -15.95
C THR A 404 -5.79 7.59 -17.20
N VAL A 405 -6.95 8.22 -17.07
CA VAL A 405 -7.93 8.43 -18.12
C VAL A 405 -7.99 9.91 -18.44
N VAL A 406 -8.01 10.24 -19.72
CA VAL A 406 -8.09 11.62 -20.19
C VAL A 406 -9.11 11.77 -21.31
N SER A 407 -9.88 12.84 -21.24
CA SER A 407 -10.73 13.35 -22.32
C SER A 407 -10.10 14.62 -22.88
N PRO A 408 -9.72 14.66 -24.17
CA PRO A 408 -9.08 15.82 -24.76
C PRO A 408 -10.05 17.00 -24.87
N VAL A 409 -9.55 18.22 -24.63
CA VAL A 409 -10.34 19.44 -24.64
C VAL A 409 -9.89 20.35 -25.79
N TRP A 410 -10.82 20.65 -26.68
CA TRP A 410 -10.59 21.45 -27.88
C TRP A 410 -11.59 22.60 -27.95
N SER A 411 -11.14 23.76 -28.44
CA SER A 411 -12.00 24.90 -28.74
C SER A 411 -11.56 25.55 -30.05
N GLN A 412 -12.50 25.75 -30.98
CA GLN A 412 -12.24 26.36 -32.29
C GLN A 412 -11.03 25.75 -33.03
N GLY A 413 -10.82 24.42 -32.90
CA GLY A 413 -9.71 23.71 -33.54
C GLY A 413 -8.36 23.79 -32.83
N ARG A 414 -8.26 24.57 -31.74
CA ARG A 414 -7.09 24.65 -30.87
C ARG A 414 -7.20 23.66 -29.70
N PHE A 415 -6.11 22.94 -29.42
CA PHE A 415 -6.00 22.09 -28.24
C PHE A 415 -5.84 22.97 -27.00
N LEU A 416 -6.71 22.78 -26.01
CA LEU A 416 -6.65 23.50 -24.75
C LEU A 416 -5.99 22.67 -23.64
N GLY A 417 -5.88 21.36 -23.82
CA GLY A 417 -5.39 20.44 -22.80
C GLY A 417 -6.32 19.23 -22.69
N ALA A 418 -6.37 18.61 -21.52
CA ALA A 418 -7.24 17.46 -21.27
C ALA A 418 -7.89 17.53 -19.89
N ALA A 419 -9.13 17.07 -19.77
CA ALA A 419 -9.71 16.72 -18.48
C ALA A 419 -9.30 15.28 -18.16
N GLY A 420 -8.82 15.00 -16.96
CA GLY A 420 -8.31 13.68 -16.60
C GLY A 420 -8.70 13.22 -15.20
N ALA A 421 -8.58 11.92 -14.98
CA ALA A 421 -8.70 11.29 -13.68
C ALA A 421 -7.79 10.07 -13.54
N ASP A 422 -7.35 9.81 -12.32
CA ASP A 422 -6.59 8.63 -11.93
C ASP A 422 -7.50 7.63 -11.23
N ILE A 423 -7.69 6.48 -11.85
CA ILE A 423 -8.41 5.34 -11.29
C ILE A 423 -7.42 4.52 -10.45
N LEU A 424 -7.76 4.25 -9.18
CA LEU A 424 -6.97 3.35 -8.34
C LEU A 424 -7.17 1.91 -8.79
N VAL A 425 -6.07 1.22 -9.12
CA VAL A 425 -6.16 -0.21 -9.48
C VAL A 425 -6.68 -1.04 -8.30
N ALA A 426 -6.29 -0.71 -7.07
CA ALA A 426 -6.83 -1.34 -5.87
C ALA A 426 -8.35 -1.14 -5.70
N ALA A 427 -8.91 0.01 -6.12
CA ALA A 427 -10.35 0.23 -6.09
C ALA A 427 -11.07 -0.56 -7.18
N LEU A 428 -10.50 -0.55 -8.39
CA LEU A 428 -11.01 -1.35 -9.50
C LEU A 428 -10.97 -2.85 -9.19
N GLU A 429 -9.88 -3.34 -8.61
CA GLU A 429 -9.73 -4.72 -8.14
C GLU A 429 -10.89 -5.10 -7.21
N ARG A 430 -11.22 -4.26 -6.22
CA ARG A 430 -12.34 -4.52 -5.30
C ARG A 430 -13.68 -4.63 -6.02
N LEU A 431 -13.90 -3.84 -7.07
CA LEU A 431 -15.14 -3.88 -7.85
C LEU A 431 -15.25 -5.14 -8.72
N VAL A 432 -14.14 -5.60 -9.32
CA VAL A 432 -14.16 -6.77 -10.22
C VAL A 432 -14.04 -8.10 -9.49
N MET A 433 -13.47 -8.12 -8.27
CA MET A 433 -13.20 -9.35 -7.54
C MET A 433 -14.45 -10.22 -7.29
N PRO A 434 -15.63 -9.68 -6.91
CA PRO A 434 -16.85 -10.49 -6.77
C PRO A 434 -17.27 -11.21 -8.05
N ALA A 435 -16.97 -10.66 -9.23
CA ALA A 435 -17.22 -11.32 -10.50
C ALA A 435 -16.19 -12.44 -10.75
N LEU A 436 -14.91 -12.16 -10.56
CA LEU A 436 -13.82 -13.15 -10.79
C LEU A 436 -13.90 -14.36 -9.84
N THR A 437 -14.22 -14.11 -8.57
CA THR A 437 -14.36 -15.15 -7.53
C THR A 437 -15.66 -15.96 -7.62
N SER A 438 -16.61 -15.54 -8.47
CA SER A 438 -17.84 -16.30 -8.74
C SER A 438 -17.60 -17.52 -9.65
N VAL A 439 -16.41 -17.63 -10.24
CA VAL A 439 -16.01 -18.73 -11.12
C VAL A 439 -15.04 -19.64 -10.38
N ASP A 440 -15.28 -20.94 -10.46
CA ASP A 440 -14.45 -21.97 -9.81
C ASP A 440 -13.25 -22.42 -10.67
N ARG A 441 -12.69 -21.51 -11.48
CA ARG A 441 -11.52 -21.77 -12.32
C ARG A 441 -10.57 -20.58 -12.31
N PRO A 442 -9.25 -20.80 -12.49
CA PRO A 442 -8.26 -19.73 -12.57
C PRO A 442 -8.58 -18.72 -13.68
N LEU A 443 -8.70 -17.45 -13.32
CA LEU A 443 -9.11 -16.38 -14.22
C LEU A 443 -8.44 -15.06 -13.83
N ALA A 444 -7.91 -14.35 -14.82
CA ALA A 444 -7.41 -12.99 -14.69
C ALA A 444 -8.18 -12.01 -15.58
N LEU A 445 -8.35 -10.80 -15.07
CA LEU A 445 -8.67 -9.62 -15.86
C LEU A 445 -7.37 -8.88 -16.18
N THR A 446 -7.13 -8.62 -17.46
CA THR A 446 -5.90 -7.97 -17.94
C THR A 446 -6.22 -6.78 -18.81
N SER A 447 -5.26 -5.85 -18.92
CA SER A 447 -5.20 -4.90 -20.03
C SER A 447 -4.96 -5.62 -21.37
N HIS A 448 -5.18 -4.94 -22.49
CA HIS A 448 -4.93 -5.51 -23.83
C HIS A 448 -3.51 -6.10 -24.01
N GLY A 449 -2.51 -5.49 -23.36
CA GLY A 449 -1.12 -5.93 -23.40
C GLY A 449 -0.76 -7.04 -22.40
N GLY A 450 -1.74 -7.67 -21.74
CA GLY A 450 -1.51 -8.77 -20.81
C GLY A 450 -1.07 -8.36 -19.40
N ARG A 451 -1.05 -7.06 -19.08
CA ARG A 451 -0.81 -6.60 -17.70
C ARG A 451 -2.03 -6.91 -16.83
N VAL A 452 -1.82 -7.69 -15.77
CA VAL A 452 -2.87 -8.12 -14.82
C VAL A 452 -3.42 -6.91 -14.07
N ILE A 453 -4.73 -6.78 -14.06
CA ILE A 453 -5.49 -5.81 -13.25
C ILE A 453 -5.96 -6.48 -11.96
N ALA A 454 -6.53 -7.68 -12.09
CA ALA A 454 -6.98 -8.51 -10.97
C ALA A 454 -7.01 -9.99 -11.37
N ALA A 455 -6.85 -10.91 -10.41
CA ALA A 455 -6.97 -12.34 -10.63
C ALA A 455 -7.58 -13.04 -9.40
N ASN A 456 -8.25 -14.17 -9.61
CA ASN A 456 -8.84 -14.97 -8.53
C ASN A 456 -7.88 -16.04 -7.96
N VAL A 457 -6.60 -16.04 -8.38
CA VAL A 457 -5.58 -16.96 -7.89
C VAL A 457 -4.44 -16.21 -7.18
N PRO A 458 -3.86 -16.79 -6.12
CA PRO A 458 -2.93 -16.06 -5.24
C PRO A 458 -1.52 -15.83 -5.81
N HIS A 459 -1.16 -16.50 -6.90
CA HIS A 459 0.18 -16.43 -7.51
C HIS A 459 0.23 -15.54 -8.76
N VAL A 460 -0.93 -15.06 -9.24
CA VAL A 460 -1.03 -14.08 -10.32
C VAL A 460 -1.46 -12.75 -9.71
N LEU A 461 -0.54 -11.80 -9.64
CA LEU A 461 -0.68 -10.57 -8.87
C LEU A 461 -0.87 -9.35 -9.79
N PRO A 462 -1.61 -8.31 -9.35
CA PRO A 462 -1.76 -7.07 -10.10
C PRO A 462 -0.41 -6.52 -10.59
N GLY A 463 -0.37 -6.12 -11.85
CA GLY A 463 0.81 -5.57 -12.51
C GLY A 463 1.83 -6.56 -13.07
N GLN A 464 1.71 -7.85 -12.79
CA GLN A 464 2.41 -8.88 -13.57
C GLN A 464 1.96 -8.84 -15.03
N CYS A 465 2.84 -9.25 -15.95
CA CYS A 465 2.49 -9.48 -17.35
C CYS A 465 2.32 -10.98 -17.57
N ILE A 466 1.20 -11.35 -18.18
CA ILE A 466 0.93 -12.72 -18.62
C ILE A 466 0.72 -12.75 -20.12
N ASP A 467 1.01 -13.90 -20.74
CA ASP A 467 0.69 -14.13 -22.13
C ASP A 467 -0.84 -14.11 -22.32
N VAL A 468 -1.30 -13.47 -23.40
CA VAL A 468 -2.72 -13.38 -23.76
C VAL A 468 -2.96 -14.32 -24.94
N PRO A 469 -3.59 -15.50 -24.73
CA PRO A 469 -3.84 -16.45 -25.80
C PRO A 469 -4.74 -15.85 -26.91
N PRO A 470 -4.52 -16.25 -28.19
CA PRO A 470 -5.47 -15.94 -29.25
C PRO A 470 -6.86 -16.49 -28.89
N GLY A 471 -7.87 -15.62 -28.89
CA GLY A 471 -9.26 -15.98 -28.51
C GLY A 471 -9.64 -15.66 -27.06
N SER A 472 -8.76 -15.02 -26.27
CA SER A 472 -9.16 -14.40 -25.00
C SER A 472 -10.37 -13.49 -25.17
N ARG A 473 -11.31 -13.56 -24.23
CA ARG A 473 -12.61 -12.89 -24.33
C ARG A 473 -12.49 -11.44 -23.88
N ALA A 474 -13.12 -10.53 -24.60
CA ALA A 474 -13.27 -9.16 -24.11
C ALA A 474 -14.17 -9.16 -22.86
N ALA A 475 -13.69 -8.55 -21.77
CA ALA A 475 -14.44 -8.44 -20.53
C ALA A 475 -15.67 -7.53 -20.66
N ALA A 476 -15.63 -6.59 -21.60
CA ALA A 476 -16.75 -5.74 -21.99
C ALA A 476 -16.59 -5.31 -23.47
N PRO A 477 -17.25 -5.99 -24.41
CA PRO A 477 -17.16 -5.67 -25.85
C PRO A 477 -17.70 -4.27 -26.21
N SER A 478 -18.45 -3.64 -25.31
CA SER A 478 -19.15 -2.37 -25.53
C SER A 478 -18.38 -1.11 -25.11
N SER A 479 -17.25 -1.24 -24.39
CA SER A 479 -16.51 -0.05 -23.95
C SER A 479 -15.85 0.67 -25.12
N ARG A 480 -15.87 1.99 -25.08
CA ARG A 480 -15.24 2.86 -26.08
C ARG A 480 -13.77 3.17 -25.78
N LEU A 481 -13.30 2.88 -24.57
CA LEU A 481 -11.94 3.19 -24.12
C LEU A 481 -11.07 1.97 -23.85
N TRP A 482 -11.68 0.89 -23.35
CA TRP A 482 -10.92 -0.21 -22.77
C TRP A 482 -11.07 -1.47 -23.59
N THR A 483 -9.95 -2.15 -23.83
CA THR A 483 -9.95 -3.55 -24.27
C THR A 483 -9.38 -4.39 -23.15
N TRP A 484 -10.17 -4.54 -22.08
CA TRP A 484 -9.83 -5.50 -21.02
C TRP A 484 -10.18 -6.91 -21.47
N LEU A 485 -9.30 -7.85 -21.12
CA LEU A 485 -9.39 -9.23 -21.55
C LEU A 485 -9.52 -10.14 -20.34
N LEU A 486 -10.46 -11.07 -20.43
CA LEU A 486 -10.54 -12.24 -19.55
C LEU A 486 -9.59 -13.31 -20.09
N VAL A 487 -8.65 -13.70 -19.25
CA VAL A 487 -7.60 -14.68 -19.56
C VAL A 487 -7.72 -15.85 -18.60
N ASP A 488 -7.88 -17.04 -19.17
CA ASP A 488 -7.85 -18.30 -18.43
C ASP A 488 -6.38 -18.63 -18.10
N LEU A 489 -6.11 -18.94 -16.82
CA LEU A 489 -4.76 -19.12 -16.28
C LEU A 489 -4.32 -20.58 -16.17
#